data_AF-A0A2E6VDR3-F1
#
_entry.id   AF-A0A2E6VDR3-F1
#
_cell.length_a   1.000
_cell.length_b   1.000
_cell.length_c   1.000
_cell.angle_alpha   90.00
_cell.angle_beta   90.00
_cell.angle_gamma   90.00
#
_symmetry.space_group_name_H-M   'P 1'
#
loop_
_entity.id
_entity.type
_entity.pdbx_description
1 polymer ?
#
loop_
_entity_poly.entity_id
_entity_poly.type
_entity_poly.pdbx_seq_one_letter_code
_entity_poly.pdbx_strand_id
1 'polypeptide(L)'
;MKTTKVIYLLNITLIVFNLILILIPFYALLFLMVLGAFQILFAIIIGFHFKEMSATTKTNFLIYIFLVASVLCTFLLISKGFLDSGQQLITLCFVTSICLAFYNLFITYKTQK
;
A
#
# COMPACT_ATOMS: atom_id res chain seq x y z
N MET A 1 -5.30 4.53 19.78
CA MET A 1 -5.43 5.94 19.31
C MET A 1 -4.10 6.66 19.05
N LYS A 2 -3.10 6.69 19.95
CA LYS A 2 -1.80 7.36 19.64
C LYS A 2 -1.05 6.69 18.48
N THR A 3 -0.99 5.36 18.47
CA THR A 3 -0.27 4.58 17.44
C THR A 3 -0.85 4.76 16.04
N THR A 4 -2.19 4.76 15.90
CA THR A 4 -2.86 4.96 14.61
C THR A 4 -2.65 6.36 14.03
N LYS A 5 -2.55 7.39 14.88
CA LYS A 5 -2.17 8.75 14.44
C LYS A 5 -0.73 8.82 13.91
N VAL A 6 0.21 8.14 14.57
CA VAL A 6 1.59 8.05 14.12
C VAL A 6 1.68 7.32 12.78
N ILE A 7 0.95 6.21 12.60
CA ILE A 7 0.90 5.47 11.34
C ILE A 7 0.32 6.34 10.21
N TYR A 8 -0.75 7.09 10.48
CA TYR A 8 -1.31 8.02 9.50
C TYR A 8 -0.28 9.06 9.04
N LEU A 9 0.44 9.68 10.00
CA LEU A 9 1.46 10.67 9.70
C LEU A 9 2.64 10.07 8.92
N LEU A 10 3.11 8.88 9.31
CA LEU A 10 4.15 8.17 8.58
C LEU A 10 3.71 7.79 7.17
N ASN A 11 2.46 7.35 6.99
CA ASN A 11 1.92 6.96 5.70
C ASN A 11 1.83 8.17 4.75
N ILE A 12 1.30 9.31 5.20
CA ILE A 12 1.24 10.51 4.36
C ILE A 12 2.64 11.01 4.01
N THR A 13 3.58 11.01 4.96
CA THR A 13 4.96 11.41 4.72
C THR A 13 5.63 10.52 3.67
N LEU A 14 5.48 9.19 3.78
CA LEU A 14 6.04 8.24 2.81
C LEU A 14 5.44 8.42 1.41
N ILE A 15 4.13 8.67 1.29
CA ILE A 15 3.49 8.93 0.00
C ILE A 15 4.03 10.22 -0.62
N VAL A 16 4.14 11.30 0.16
CA VAL A 16 4.67 12.59 -0.34
C VAL A 16 6.12 12.45 -0.78
N PHE A 17 6.97 11.80 0.01
CA PHE A 17 8.34 11.52 -0.38
C PHE A 17 8.40 10.70 -1.67
N ASN A 18 7.56 9.66 -1.78
CA ASN A 18 7.52 8.83 -2.97
C ASN A 18 7.13 9.62 -4.23
N LEU A 19 6.12 10.51 -4.14
CA LEU A 19 5.71 11.38 -5.24
C LEU A 19 6.80 12.35 -5.69
N ILE A 20 7.54 12.95 -4.74
CA ILE A 20 8.67 13.84 -5.06
C ILE A 20 9.77 13.05 -5.78
N LEU A 21 10.07 11.85 -5.28
CA LEU A 21 11.16 11.01 -5.78
C LEU A 21 10.83 10.33 -7.11
N ILE A 22 9.54 10.22 -7.46
CA ILE A 22 9.10 9.75 -8.77
C ILE A 22 9.58 10.68 -9.92
N LEU A 23 9.82 11.96 -9.61
CA LEU A 23 10.33 12.94 -10.57
C LEU A 23 11.83 12.76 -10.87
N ILE A 24 12.53 11.96 -10.06
CA ILE A 24 13.96 11.69 -10.24
C ILE A 24 14.10 10.32 -10.96
N PRO A 25 14.67 10.29 -12.18
CA PRO A 25 14.91 9.03 -12.89
C PRO A 25 15.74 8.06 -12.03
N PHE A 26 15.50 6.75 -12.19
CA PHE A 26 16.14 5.63 -11.45
C PHE A 26 15.74 5.44 -9.98
N TYR A 27 15.42 6.49 -9.23
CA TYR A 27 15.05 6.36 -7.80
C TYR A 27 13.58 5.95 -7.59
N ALA A 28 12.69 6.25 -8.53
CA ALA A 28 11.26 5.96 -8.44
C ALA A 28 10.93 4.51 -8.02
N LEU A 29 11.63 3.53 -8.62
CA LEU A 29 11.35 2.10 -8.41
C LEU A 29 11.82 1.61 -7.03
N LEU A 30 12.99 2.08 -6.60
CA LEU A 30 13.53 1.77 -5.27
C LEU A 30 12.60 2.29 -4.17
N PHE A 31 12.17 3.54 -4.28
CA PHE A 31 11.28 4.13 -3.28
C PHE A 31 9.88 3.54 -3.29
N LEU A 32 9.39 3.07 -4.44
CA LEU A 32 8.12 2.35 -4.52
C LEU A 32 8.17 1.01 -3.76
N MET A 33 9.28 0.29 -3.86
CA MET A 33 9.48 -0.94 -3.06
C MET A 33 9.51 -0.65 -1.56
N VAL A 34 10.21 0.41 -1.16
CA VAL A 34 10.22 0.87 0.25
C VAL A 34 8.82 1.22 0.71
N LEU A 35 8.07 2.02 -0.08
CA LEU A 35 6.68 2.36 0.21
C LEU A 35 5.84 1.10 0.39
N GLY A 36 5.91 0.15 -0.55
CA GLY A 36 5.19 -1.12 -0.49
C GLY A 36 5.46 -1.93 0.78
N ALA A 37 6.73 -2.01 1.22
CA ALA A 37 7.08 -2.69 2.46
C ALA A 37 6.44 -2.02 3.69
N PHE A 38 6.48 -0.68 3.76
CA PHE A 38 5.81 0.06 4.82
C PHE A 38 4.29 -0.07 4.77
N GLN A 39 3.68 -0.13 3.57
CA GLN A 39 2.24 -0.36 3.43
C GLN A 39 1.81 -1.69 4.06
N ILE A 40 2.55 -2.77 3.81
CA ILE A 40 2.29 -4.09 4.41
C ILE A 40 2.46 -4.02 5.94
N LEU A 41 3.52 -3.40 6.44
CA LEU A 41 3.74 -3.21 7.88
C LEU A 41 2.60 -2.44 8.53
N PHE A 42 2.17 -1.32 7.93
CA PHE A 42 1.05 -0.53 8.45
C PHE A 42 -0.26 -1.32 8.44
N ALA A 43 -0.52 -2.08 7.38
CA ALA A 43 -1.70 -2.93 7.32
C ALA A 43 -1.74 -3.96 8.46
N ILE A 44 -0.60 -4.60 8.78
CA ILE A 44 -0.48 -5.53 9.90
C ILE A 44 -0.77 -4.81 11.23
N ILE A 45 -0.17 -3.64 11.45
CA ILE A 45 -0.35 -2.90 12.72
C ILE A 45 -1.80 -2.44 12.89
N ILE A 46 -2.42 -1.93 11.82
CA ILE A 46 -3.84 -1.55 11.78
C ILE A 46 -4.73 -2.77 12.02
N GLY A 47 -4.34 -3.95 11.52
CA GLY A 47 -5.03 -5.22 11.74
C GLY A 47 -5.17 -5.59 13.22
N PHE A 48 -4.22 -5.21 14.09
CA PHE A 48 -4.38 -5.42 15.53
C PHE A 48 -5.53 -4.62 16.14
N HIS A 49 -5.90 -3.48 15.53
CA HIS A 49 -7.06 -2.68 15.91
C HIS A 49 -8.34 -3.08 15.20
N PHE A 50 -8.37 -4.21 14.47
CA PHE A 50 -9.52 -4.61 13.66
C PHE A 50 -10.81 -4.69 14.46
N LYS A 51 -10.79 -5.19 15.71
CA LYS A 51 -12.00 -5.30 16.54
C LYS A 51 -12.65 -3.94 16.84
N GLU A 52 -11.84 -2.91 17.02
CA GLU A 52 -12.23 -1.54 17.39
C GLU A 52 -12.77 -0.73 16.21
N MET A 53 -12.60 -1.21 14.98
CA MET A 53 -13.06 -0.52 13.77
C MET A 53 -14.57 -0.60 13.58
N SER A 54 -15.14 0.48 13.00
CA SER A 54 -16.51 0.49 12.49
C SER A 54 -16.70 -0.53 11.36
N ALA A 55 -17.92 -1.03 11.18
CA ALA A 55 -18.24 -2.04 10.16
C ALA A 55 -17.78 -1.62 8.75
N THR A 56 -18.02 -0.37 8.37
CA THR A 56 -17.58 0.18 7.07
C THR A 56 -16.05 0.18 6.93
N THR A 57 -15.32 0.49 8.00
CA THR A 57 -13.84 0.52 7.97
C THR A 57 -13.28 -0.90 7.90
N LYS A 58 -13.90 -1.87 8.59
CA LYS A 58 -13.55 -3.30 8.50
C LYS A 58 -13.69 -3.81 7.06
N THR A 59 -14.81 -3.50 6.40
CA THR A 59 -15.01 -3.91 5.00
C THR A 59 -13.95 -3.30 4.08
N ASN A 60 -13.66 -2.01 4.22
CA ASN A 60 -12.60 -1.36 3.44
C ASN A 60 -11.22 -1.98 3.70
N PHE A 61 -10.92 -2.33 4.95
CA PHE A 61 -9.66 -3.01 5.30
C PHE A 61 -9.57 -4.39 4.67
N LEU A 62 -10.64 -5.19 4.68
CA LEU A 62 -10.65 -6.51 4.02
C LEU A 62 -10.49 -6.40 2.51
N ILE A 63 -11.18 -5.45 1.86
CA ILE A 63 -11.01 -5.17 0.42
C ILE A 63 -9.56 -4.79 0.13
N TYR A 64 -8.99 -3.90 0.94
CA TYR A 64 -7.59 -3.51 0.82
C TYR A 64 -6.64 -4.70 0.91
N ILE A 65 -6.78 -5.58 1.92
CA ILE A 65 -5.97 -6.79 2.08
C ILE A 65 -6.11 -7.71 0.86
N PHE A 66 -7.33 -7.91 0.36
CA PHE A 66 -7.58 -8.71 -0.83
C PHE A 66 -6.87 -8.15 -2.07
N LEU A 67 -6.92 -6.84 -2.28
CA LEU A 67 -6.25 -6.18 -3.40
C LEU A 67 -4.71 -6.28 -3.28
N VAL A 68 -4.15 -6.06 -2.09
CA VAL A 68 -2.71 -6.23 -1.83
C VAL A 68 -2.26 -7.66 -2.12
N ALA A 69 -3.01 -8.65 -1.63
CA ALA A 69 -2.73 -10.06 -1.88
C ALA A 69 -2.82 -10.39 -3.38
N SER A 70 -3.78 -9.82 -4.10
CA SER A 70 -3.90 -9.99 -5.56
C SER A 70 -2.68 -9.44 -6.29
N VAL A 71 -2.22 -8.23 -5.95
CA VAL A 71 -1.01 -7.62 -6.55
C VAL A 71 0.23 -8.46 -6.27
N LEU A 72 0.42 -8.94 -5.04
CA LEU A 72 1.53 -9.83 -4.68
C LEU A 72 1.45 -11.16 -5.44
N CYS A 73 0.26 -11.73 -5.59
CA CYS A 73 0.05 -12.95 -6.36
C CYS A 73 0.44 -12.76 -7.83
N THR A 74 -0.01 -11.67 -8.47
CA THR A 74 0.38 -11.32 -9.84
C THR A 74 1.90 -11.20 -9.96
N PHE A 75 2.56 -10.52 -9.01
CA PHE A 75 4.03 -10.38 -9.01
C PHE A 75 4.74 -11.73 -8.89
N LEU A 76 4.25 -12.62 -8.02
CA LEU A 76 4.77 -13.98 -7.87
C LEU A 76 4.62 -14.80 -9.15
N LEU A 77 3.48 -14.73 -9.83
CA LEU A 77 3.25 -15.44 -11.08
C LEU A 77 4.16 -14.94 -12.20
N ILE A 78 4.40 -13.64 -12.29
CA ILE A 78 5.37 -13.04 -13.23
C ILE A 78 6.77 -13.55 -12.91
N SER A 79 7.19 -13.51 -11.64
CA SER A 79 8.55 -13.92 -11.24
C SER A 79 8.86 -15.39 -11.55
N LYS A 80 7.82 -16.23 -11.60
CA LYS A 80 7.92 -17.64 -11.98
C LYS A 80 7.80 -17.91 -13.49
N GLY A 81 7.67 -16.86 -14.31
CA GLY A 81 7.54 -16.97 -15.76
C GLY A 81 6.18 -17.45 -16.24
N PHE A 82 5.14 -17.45 -15.40
CA PHE A 82 3.78 -17.83 -15.80
C PHE A 82 3.02 -16.69 -16.51
N LEU A 83 3.46 -15.44 -16.34
CA LEU A 83 2.95 -14.26 -17.05
C LEU A 83 4.10 -13.54 -17.74
N ASP A 84 3.84 -13.08 -18.96
CA ASP A 84 4.81 -12.33 -19.75
C ASP A 84 5.06 -10.95 -19.13
N SER A 85 6.33 -10.60 -18.89
CA SER A 85 6.74 -9.45 -18.09
C SER A 85 6.93 -8.19 -18.95
N GLY A 86 5.86 -7.77 -19.65
CA GLY A 86 5.88 -6.56 -20.45
C GLY A 86 5.99 -5.27 -19.61
N GLN A 87 6.54 -4.20 -20.18
CA GLN A 87 6.58 -2.85 -19.56
C GLN A 87 5.21 -2.36 -19.08
N GLN A 88 4.14 -2.76 -19.76
CA GLN A 88 2.75 -2.43 -19.39
C GLN A 88 2.35 -3.02 -18.03
N LEU A 89 2.78 -4.25 -17.73
CA LEU A 89 2.46 -4.94 -16.48
C LEU A 89 3.22 -4.31 -15.30
N ILE A 90 4.49 -3.95 -15.51
CA ILE A 90 5.30 -3.21 -14.53
C ILE A 90 4.65 -1.86 -14.23
N THR A 91 4.21 -1.14 -15.26
CA THR A 91 3.52 0.16 -15.12
C THR A 91 2.21 0.01 -14.36
N LEU A 92 1.43 -1.03 -14.65
CA LEU A 92 0.19 -1.34 -13.94
C LEU A 92 0.44 -1.63 -12.46
N CYS A 93 1.47 -2.43 -12.13
CA CYS A 93 1.89 -2.68 -10.75
C CYS A 93 2.30 -1.39 -10.02
N PHE A 94 2.95 -0.46 -10.70
CA PHE A 94 3.29 0.85 -10.16
C PHE A 94 2.06 1.67 -9.79
N VAL A 95 1.17 1.87 -10.75
CA VAL A 95 -0.05 2.69 -10.56
C VAL A 95 -0.92 2.08 -9.47
N THR A 96 -1.12 0.76 -9.50
CA THR A 96 -1.90 0.05 -8.48
C THR A 96 -1.27 0.17 -7.08
N SER A 97 0.05 0.11 -6.96
CA SER A 97 0.74 0.29 -5.66
C SER A 97 0.54 1.68 -5.07
N ILE A 98 0.57 2.73 -5.91
CA ILE A 98 0.29 4.11 -5.48
C ILE A 98 -1.16 4.25 -5.03
N CYS A 99 -2.11 3.74 -5.83
CA CYS A 99 -3.53 3.74 -5.47
C CYS A 99 -3.78 3.00 -4.14
N LEU A 100 -3.12 1.86 -3.93
CA LEU A 100 -3.20 1.11 -2.68
C LEU A 100 -2.62 1.89 -1.50
N ALA A 101 -1.53 2.64 -1.69
CA ALA A 101 -0.97 3.48 -0.64
C ALA A 101 -1.98 4.56 -0.19
N PHE A 102 -2.65 5.23 -1.14
CA PHE A 102 -3.72 6.16 -0.82
C PHE A 102 -4.93 5.49 -0.15
N TYR A 103 -5.28 4.26 -0.55
CA TYR A 103 -6.37 3.54 0.07
C TYR A 103 -6.06 3.16 1.53
N ASN A 104 -4.83 2.74 1.82
CA ASN A 104 -4.37 2.53 3.19
C ASN A 104 -4.35 3.85 3.99
N LEU A 105 -3.98 4.97 3.36
CA LEU A 105 -4.04 6.29 3.99
C LEU A 105 -5.48 6.65 4.39
N PHE A 106 -6.47 6.34 3.55
CA PHE A 106 -7.88 6.53 3.88
C PHE A 106 -8.31 5.67 5.08
N ILE A 107 -7.91 4.39 5.11
CA ILE A 107 -8.23 3.48 6.22
C ILE A 107 -7.60 3.98 7.52
N THR A 108 -6.30 4.28 7.52
CA THR A 108 -5.59 4.83 8.68
C THR A 108 -6.23 6.11 9.20
N TYR A 109 -6.68 7.00 8.30
CA TYR A 109 -7.41 8.22 8.66
C TYR A 109 -8.74 7.94 9.36
N LYS A 110 -9.47 6.91 8.93
CA LYS A 110 -10.74 6.52 9.55
C LYS A 110 -10.56 5.80 10.88
N THR A 111 -9.45 5.07 11.07
CA THR A 111 -9.17 4.36 12.33
C THR A 111 -8.54 5.26 13.41
N GLN A 112 -7.95 6.41 13.06
CA GLN A 112 -7.40 7.34 14.05
C GLN A 112 -8.43 8.28 14.71
N LYS A 113 -9.61 8.44 14.09
CA LYS A 113 -10.73 9.23 14.60
C LYS A 113 -11.54 8.41 15.59
#